data_AF-A0A959VS43-F1
#
_entry.id   AF-A0A959VS43-F1
#
_cell.length_a   1.000
_cell.length_b   1.000
_cell.length_c   1.000
_cell.angle_alpha   90.00
_cell.angle_beta   90.00
_cell.angle_gamma   90.00
#
_symmetry.space_group_name_H-M   'P 1'
#
loop_
_entity.id
_entity.type
_entity.pdbx_description
1 polymer ?
#
loop_
_entity_poly.entity_id
_entity_poly.type
_entity_poly.pdbx_seq_one_letter_code
_entity_poly.pdbx_strand_id
1 'polypeptide(L)'
;MGSSERSERLAASPDLFENRFLNFFSRVHPVVPLLIYGPIIAVLVWLGLDRGLSVPATVGLFVAGILIWTLSEYWLHRLLFHWTP
;
A
#
# COMPACT_ATOMS: atom_id res chain seq x y z
N MET A 1 25.38 14.39 -26.68
CA MET A 1 24.14 13.58 -26.70
C MET A 1 24.33 12.39 -25.76
N GLY A 2 24.04 12.52 -24.45
CA GLY A 2 24.33 11.40 -23.52
C GLY A 2 23.73 11.51 -22.12
N SER A 3 23.30 12.69 -21.67
CA SER A 3 22.61 12.85 -20.38
C SER A 3 21.09 12.67 -20.49
N SER A 4 20.45 13.21 -21.54
CA SER A 4 19.00 13.13 -21.78
C SER A 4 18.49 11.69 -21.90
N GLU A 5 19.17 10.85 -22.68
CA GLU A 5 18.81 9.43 -22.85
C GLU A 5 18.95 8.62 -21.55
N ARG A 6 19.96 8.91 -20.72
CA ARG A 6 20.13 8.22 -19.43
C ARG A 6 19.02 8.62 -18.46
N SER A 7 18.64 9.91 -18.44
CA SER A 7 17.53 10.42 -17.64
C SER A 7 16.18 9.86 -18.09
N GLU A 8 15.94 9.69 -19.40
CA GLU A 8 14.75 9.01 -19.94
C GLU A 8 14.71 7.51 -19.60
N ARG A 9 15.86 6.82 -19.65
CA ARG A 9 15.99 5.40 -19.25
C ARG A 9 15.78 5.16 -17.75
N LEU A 10 16.04 6.15 -16.91
CA LEU A 10 15.80 6.10 -15.47
C LEU A 10 14.40 6.59 -15.08
N ALA A 11 13.72 7.32 -15.97
CA ALA A 11 12.38 7.87 -15.74
C ALA A 11 11.25 6.85 -15.99
N ALA A 12 11.49 5.78 -16.76
CA ALA A 12 10.56 4.68 -16.94
C ALA A 12 11.04 3.47 -16.15
N SER A 13 10.24 3.01 -15.18
CA SER A 13 10.50 1.78 -14.41
C SER A 13 10.98 0.65 -15.34
N PRO A 14 12.07 -0.06 -15.02
CA PRO A 14 12.62 -1.11 -15.89
C PRO A 14 11.64 -2.28 -16.00
N ASP A 15 11.73 -3.02 -17.10
CA ASP A 15 10.92 -4.22 -17.29
C ASP A 15 11.39 -5.32 -16.32
N LEU A 16 10.45 -5.91 -15.61
CA LEU A 16 10.69 -7.03 -14.69
C LEU A 16 10.48 -8.39 -15.37
N PHE A 17 9.77 -8.42 -16.51
CA PHE A 17 9.47 -9.64 -17.25
C PHE A 17 9.66 -9.43 -18.76
N GLU A 18 10.14 -10.45 -19.46
CA GLU A 18 10.21 -10.47 -20.93
C GLU A 18 8.81 -10.44 -21.58
N ASN A 19 7.81 -11.02 -20.90
CA ASN A 19 6.44 -11.02 -21.36
C ASN A 19 5.73 -9.68 -21.03
N ARG A 20 5.29 -8.97 -22.08
CA ARG A 20 4.62 -7.67 -21.95
C ARG A 20 3.35 -7.69 -21.09
N PHE A 21 2.58 -8.77 -21.12
CA PHE A 21 1.36 -8.90 -20.32
C PHE A 21 1.69 -9.03 -18.83
N LEU A 22 2.70 -9.82 -18.47
CA LEU A 22 3.14 -9.93 -17.07
C LEU A 22 3.77 -8.64 -16.56
N ASN A 23 4.56 -7.97 -17.42
CA ASN A 23 5.21 -6.71 -17.10
C ASN A 23 4.22 -5.54 -16.89
N PHE A 24 3.00 -5.64 -17.42
CA PHE A 24 1.95 -4.68 -17.11
C PHE A 24 1.59 -4.68 -15.62
N PHE A 25 1.49 -5.87 -14.99
CA PHE A 25 1.10 -6.00 -13.58
C PHE A 25 2.20 -5.62 -12.58
N SER A 26 3.44 -5.41 -13.04
CA SER A 26 4.53 -4.98 -12.17
C SER A 26 4.60 -3.47 -11.96
N ARG A 27 3.73 -2.70 -12.63
CA ARG A 27 3.70 -1.23 -12.59
C ARG A 27 2.40 -0.78 -11.92
N VAL A 28 2.52 0.06 -10.89
CA VAL A 28 1.37 0.58 -10.15
C VAL A 28 1.53 2.08 -9.91
N HIS A 29 0.47 2.85 -10.13
CA HIS A 29 0.48 4.28 -9.82
C HIS A 29 0.41 4.48 -8.29
N PRO A 30 1.18 5.41 -7.70
CA PRO A 30 1.22 5.59 -6.24
C PRO A 30 -0.14 5.87 -5.57
N VAL A 31 -1.12 6.37 -6.32
CA VAL A 31 -2.48 6.64 -5.81
C VAL A 31 -3.34 5.38 -5.63
N VAL A 32 -2.97 4.26 -6.26
CA VAL A 32 -3.80 3.04 -6.31
C VAL A 32 -4.15 2.51 -4.92
N PRO A 33 -3.23 2.41 -3.94
CA PRO A 33 -3.58 1.99 -2.59
C PRO A 33 -4.65 2.87 -1.95
N LEU A 34 -4.59 4.19 -2.12
CA LEU A 34 -5.58 5.11 -1.56
C LEU A 34 -6.97 4.90 -2.20
N LEU A 35 -7.02 4.74 -3.52
CA LEU A 35 -8.29 4.53 -4.23
C LEU A 35 -8.94 3.18 -3.90
N ILE A 36 -8.15 2.15 -3.60
CA ILE A 36 -8.67 0.84 -3.21
C ILE A 36 -9.08 0.85 -1.73
N TYR A 37 -8.15 1.21 -0.84
CA TYR A 37 -8.36 1.03 0.60
C TYR A 37 -9.12 2.17 1.26
N GLY A 38 -9.09 3.39 0.71
CA GLY A 38 -9.87 4.51 1.24
C GLY A 38 -11.38 4.21 1.31
N PRO A 39 -12.02 3.79 0.20
CA PRO A 39 -13.42 3.37 0.20
C PRO A 39 -13.69 2.17 1.11
N ILE A 40 -12.80 1.18 1.12
CA ILE A 40 -12.95 -0.01 2.00
C ILE A 40 -12.98 0.42 3.47
N ILE A 41 -12.03 1.25 3.90
CA ILE A 41 -11.96 1.77 5.26
C ILE A 41 -13.24 2.56 5.59
N ALA A 42 -13.69 3.44 4.70
CA ALA A 42 -14.91 4.22 4.89
C ALA A 42 -16.16 3.32 5.05
N VAL A 43 -16.30 2.29 4.21
CA VAL A 43 -17.39 1.32 4.30
C VAL A 43 -17.31 0.53 5.61
N LEU A 44 -16.13 0.06 6.01
CA LEU A 44 -15.98 -0.70 7.26
C LEU A 44 -16.30 0.13 8.50
N VAL A 45 -15.89 1.41 8.53
CA VAL A 45 -16.25 2.34 9.60
C VAL A 45 -17.76 2.58 9.63
N TRP A 46 -18.37 2.84 8.47
CA TRP A 46 -19.82 3.02 8.36
C TRP A 46 -20.58 1.77 8.83
N LEU A 47 -20.20 0.59 8.34
CA LEU A 47 -20.79 -0.69 8.72
C LEU A 47 -20.65 -0.99 10.22
N GLY A 48 -19.57 -0.55 10.86
CA GLY A 48 -19.39 -0.68 12.30
C GLY A 48 -20.40 0.16 13.08
N LEU A 49 -20.54 1.44 12.71
CA LEU A 49 -21.50 2.35 13.32
C LEU A 49 -22.95 1.92 13.07
N ASP A 50 -23.27 1.54 11.83
CA ASP A 50 -24.60 1.06 11.41
C ASP A 50 -25.03 -0.20 12.19
N ARG A 51 -24.07 -1.09 12.49
CA ARG A 51 -24.32 -2.30 13.29
C ARG A 51 -24.21 -2.11 14.81
N GLY A 52 -24.16 -0.86 15.27
CA GLY A 52 -24.30 -0.53 16.69
C GLY A 52 -23.00 -0.39 17.47
N LEU A 53 -21.82 -0.33 16.83
CA LEU A 53 -20.62 0.15 17.53
C LEU A 53 -20.80 1.61 17.91
N SER A 54 -20.51 1.93 19.17
CA SER A 54 -20.49 3.32 19.62
C SER A 54 -19.35 4.08 18.94
N VAL A 55 -19.49 5.41 18.82
CA VAL A 55 -18.43 6.27 18.28
C VAL A 55 -17.12 6.12 19.05
N PRO A 56 -17.09 6.13 20.40
CA PRO A 56 -15.84 5.91 21.14
C PRO A 56 -15.20 4.54 20.87
N ALA A 57 -16.01 3.47 20.77
CA ALA A 57 -15.50 2.14 20.44
C ALA A 57 -14.91 2.11 19.03
N THR A 58 -15.57 2.73 18.06
CA THR A 58 -15.10 2.82 16.67
C THR A 58 -13.77 3.57 16.59
N VAL A 59 -13.66 4.73 17.25
CA VAL A 59 -12.41 5.50 17.32
C VAL A 59 -11.31 4.69 18.02
N GLY A 60 -11.63 4.04 19.14
CA GLY A 60 -10.68 3.20 19.87
C GLY A 60 -10.13 2.06 19.02
N LEU A 61 -11.01 1.36 18.28
CA LEU A 61 -10.61 0.29 17.36
C LEU A 61 -9.80 0.83 16.17
N PHE A 62 -10.13 2.00 15.65
CA PHE A 62 -9.38 2.62 14.56
C PHE A 62 -7.95 2.97 15.01
N VAL A 63 -7.80 3.60 16.18
CA VAL A 63 -6.48 3.90 16.76
C VAL A 63 -5.71 2.62 17.08
N ALA A 64 -6.37 1.61 17.66
CA ALA A 64 -5.75 0.31 17.89
C ALA A 64 -5.26 -0.33 16.58
N GLY A 65 -6.04 -0.22 15.51
CA GLY A 65 -5.65 -0.66 14.16
C GLY A 65 -4.38 0.04 13.65
N ILE A 66 -4.26 1.35 13.85
CA ILE A 66 -3.03 2.10 13.51
C ILE A 66 -1.83 1.60 14.32
N LEU A 67 -1.99 1.37 15.63
CA LEU A 67 -0.91 0.85 16.47
C LEU A 67 -0.49 -0.57 16.06
N ILE A 68 -1.46 -1.43 15.73
CA ILE A 68 -1.19 -2.76 15.22
C ILE A 68 -0.50 -2.68 13.85
N TRP A 69 -0.90 -1.74 12.99
CA TRP A 69 -0.25 -1.50 11.70
C TRP A 69 1.21 -1.09 11.86
N THR A 70 1.55 -0.13 12.74
CA THR A 70 2.94 0.29 12.92
C THR A 70 3.82 -0.83 13.47
N LEU A 71 3.28 -1.67 14.36
CA LEU A 71 3.95 -2.91 14.78
C LEU A 71 4.12 -3.87 13.59
N SER A 72 3.07 -4.11 12.82
CA SER A 72 3.13 -5.00 11.65
C SER A 72 4.16 -4.51 10.63
N GLU A 73 4.15 -3.22 10.32
CA GLU A 73 5.12 -2.56 9.43
C GLU A 73 6.55 -2.80 9.89
N TYR A 74 6.85 -2.52 11.17
CA TYR A 74 8.19 -2.71 11.72
C TYR A 74 8.67 -4.16 11.59
N TRP A 75 7.82 -5.12 11.97
CA TRP A 75 8.19 -6.54 11.96
C TRP A 75 8.26 -7.10 10.53
N LEU A 76 7.34 -6.73 9.64
CA LEU A 76 7.39 -7.11 8.22
C LEU A 76 8.65 -6.57 7.55
N HIS A 77 8.96 -5.28 7.77
CA HIS A 77 10.18 -4.68 7.22
C HIS A 77 11.42 -5.38 7.75
N ARG A 78 11.52 -5.55 9.08
CA ARG A 78 12.73 -6.06 9.72
C ARG A 78 12.96 -7.55 9.47
N LEU A 79 11.92 -8.37 9.57
CA LEU A 79 12.06 -9.81 9.51
C LEU A 79 11.82 -10.37 8.12
N LEU A 80 10.79 -9.89 7.42
CA LEU A 80 10.34 -10.53 6.18
C LEU A 80 10.95 -9.89 4.93
N PHE A 81 10.90 -8.56 4.83
CA PHE A 81 11.43 -7.85 3.66
C PHE A 81 12.95 -7.78 3.66
N HIS A 82 13.58 -7.81 4.84
CA HIS A 82 15.02 -8.00 5.01
C HIS A 82 15.34 -9.42 5.51
N TRP A 83 14.58 -10.42 5.02
CA TRP A 83 14.89 -11.82 5.28
C TRP A 83 16.14 -12.21 4.50
N THR A 84 17.26 -12.34 5.22
CA THR A 84 18.62 -12.48 4.67
C THR A 84 19.09 -11.25 3.87
N PRO A 85 20.35 -10.81 4.03
CA PRO A 85 20.86 -9.61 3.37
C PRO A 85 20.94 -9.74 1.85
#